data_AF-A0A2V9R4H4-F1
#
_entry.id   AF-A0A2V9R4H4-F1
#
_cell.length_a   1.000
_cell.length_b   1.000
_cell.length_c   1.000
_cell.angle_alpha   90.00
_cell.angle_beta   90.00
_cell.angle_gamma   90.00
#
_symmetry.space_group_name_H-M   'P 1'
#
loop_
_entity.id
_entity.type
_entity.pdbx_description
1 polymer ?
#
loop_
_entity_poly.entity_id
_entity_poly.type
_entity_poly.pdbx_seq_one_letter_code
_entity_poly.pdbx_strand_id
1 'polypeptide(L)'
;TNILGNRDGEVLDDPGSFKTKEESKLGVLEHILQPKLYPELYGNIFHKVRINYYPPRGDNKEGWDNIDIFGWLGYPMQIKVDFLCRDSILAAPIVLDLVLFLDLAKRTAELKDIGIQEWLSFYFKSPMTAPGLYPEHDLFIQMMKLKNTLRHLRGEELITHLGLEYYD
;
A
#
# COMPACT_ATOMS: atom_id res chain seq x y z
N THR A 1 -6.89 3.02 -14.07
CA THR A 1 -6.09 3.89 -14.96
C THR A 1 -5.61 5.10 -14.19
N ASN A 2 -4.40 5.58 -14.46
CA ASN A 2 -3.85 6.79 -13.86
C ASN A 2 -3.43 7.76 -14.95
N ILE A 3 -3.74 9.05 -14.79
CA ILE A 3 -3.41 10.12 -15.74
C ILE A 3 -2.63 11.19 -14.97
N LEU A 4 -1.43 11.52 -15.43
CA LEU A 4 -0.56 12.52 -14.81
C LEU A 4 0.40 13.13 -15.83
N GLY A 5 0.86 14.36 -15.59
CA GLY A 5 1.65 15.14 -16.54
C GLY A 5 2.99 15.65 -16.00
N ASN A 6 3.37 15.27 -14.79
CA ASN A 6 4.66 15.62 -14.20
C ASN A 6 5.78 14.71 -14.76
N ARG A 7 7.02 14.95 -14.31
CA ARG A 7 8.20 14.19 -14.75
C ARG A 7 8.11 12.69 -14.41
N ASP A 8 7.40 12.32 -13.35
CA ASP A 8 7.13 10.92 -13.03
C ASP A 8 6.28 10.28 -14.14
N GLY A 9 5.21 10.96 -14.57
CA GLY A 9 4.41 10.55 -15.72
C GLY A 9 5.22 10.39 -17.01
N GLU A 10 6.12 11.33 -17.29
CA GLU A 10 6.99 11.30 -18.47
C GLU A 10 7.93 10.09 -18.48
N VAL A 11 8.57 9.81 -17.34
CA VAL A 11 9.45 8.63 -17.19
C VAL A 11 8.67 7.34 -17.31
N LEU A 12 7.43 7.30 -16.81
CA LEU A 12 6.58 6.11 -16.85
C LEU A 12 5.91 5.87 -18.20
N ASP A 13 6.02 6.80 -19.15
CA ASP A 13 5.61 6.59 -20.55
C ASP A 13 6.60 5.67 -21.29
N ASP A 14 7.82 5.50 -20.76
CA ASP A 14 8.78 4.51 -21.24
C ASP A 14 8.38 3.08 -20.82
N PRO A 15 8.23 2.13 -21.77
CA PRO A 15 7.81 0.75 -21.48
C PRO A 15 8.73 -0.01 -20.50
N GLY A 16 10.03 0.29 -20.50
CA GLY A 16 10.99 -0.35 -19.59
C GLY A 16 10.76 0.06 -18.14
N SER A 17 10.56 1.36 -17.92
CA SER A 17 10.26 1.94 -16.60
C SER A 17 8.86 1.55 -16.09
N PHE A 18 7.91 1.36 -17.00
CA PHE A 18 6.54 0.94 -16.67
C PHE A 18 6.48 -0.48 -16.09
N LYS A 19 7.26 -1.43 -16.61
CA LYS A 19 7.18 -2.85 -16.25
C LYS A 19 7.39 -3.10 -14.74
N THR A 20 8.40 -2.48 -14.14
CA THR A 20 8.66 -2.58 -12.69
C THR A 20 7.50 -2.03 -11.85
N LYS A 21 6.81 -0.99 -12.36
CA LYS A 21 5.66 -0.39 -11.66
C LYS A 21 4.40 -1.23 -11.82
N GLU A 22 4.22 -1.87 -12.98
CA GLU A 22 3.14 -2.82 -13.22
C GLU A 22 3.26 -4.00 -12.24
N GLU A 23 4.43 -4.63 -12.14
CA GLU A 23 4.68 -5.75 -11.23
C GLU A 23 4.37 -5.38 -9.77
N SER A 24 4.86 -4.23 -9.29
CA SER A 24 4.55 -3.75 -7.92
C SER A 24 3.07 -3.42 -7.69
N LYS A 25 2.33 -2.99 -8.72
CA LYS A 25 0.88 -2.70 -8.63
C LYS A 25 0.03 -3.95 -8.67
N LEU A 26 0.44 -4.97 -9.41
CA LEU A 26 -0.33 -6.21 -9.55
C LEU A 26 -0.24 -7.09 -8.29
N GLY A 27 0.92 -7.13 -7.62
CA GLY A 27 1.15 -8.04 -6.48
C GLY A 27 0.27 -7.81 -5.25
N VAL A 28 -0.21 -6.58 -5.02
CA VAL A 28 -1.02 -6.23 -3.84
C VAL A 28 -2.28 -7.09 -3.74
N LEU A 29 -3.01 -7.25 -4.84
CA LEU A 29 -4.26 -8.03 -4.83
C LEU A 29 -4.01 -9.54 -4.70
N GLU A 30 -2.86 -10.04 -5.15
CA GLU A 30 -2.51 -11.45 -5.00
C GLU A 30 -2.39 -11.83 -3.52
N HIS A 31 -1.80 -10.95 -2.71
CA HIS A 31 -1.66 -11.15 -1.26
C HIS A 31 -2.97 -10.97 -0.50
N ILE A 32 -3.80 -9.97 -0.88
CA ILE A 32 -5.08 -9.71 -0.21
C ILE A 32 -6.12 -10.78 -0.54
N LEU A 33 -6.25 -11.17 -1.80
CA LEU A 33 -7.31 -12.08 -2.26
C LEU A 33 -6.87 -13.54 -2.21
N GLN A 34 -5.57 -13.83 -2.15
CA GLN A 34 -5.04 -15.19 -1.95
C GLN A 34 -5.66 -16.23 -2.92
N PRO A 35 -5.56 -16.04 -4.25
CA PRO A 35 -6.26 -16.88 -5.24
C PRO A 35 -5.85 -18.35 -5.20
N LYS A 36 -4.67 -18.69 -4.67
CA LYS A 36 -4.26 -20.09 -4.44
C LYS A 36 -5.05 -20.76 -3.32
N LEU A 37 -5.44 -19.99 -2.29
CA LEU A 37 -6.22 -20.48 -1.15
C LEU A 37 -7.73 -20.46 -1.46
N TYR A 38 -8.19 -19.45 -2.21
CA TYR A 38 -9.59 -19.28 -2.59
C TYR A 38 -9.78 -19.30 -4.13
N PRO A 39 -9.44 -20.42 -4.80
CA PRO A 39 -9.44 -20.49 -6.27
C PRO A 39 -10.83 -20.29 -6.89
N GLU A 40 -11.90 -20.71 -6.21
CA GLU A 40 -13.27 -20.55 -6.71
C GLU A 40 -13.71 -19.08 -6.77
N LEU A 41 -13.28 -18.27 -5.80
CA LEU A 41 -13.64 -16.86 -5.72
C LEU A 41 -12.69 -15.98 -6.55
N TYR A 42 -11.40 -16.29 -6.51
CA TYR A 42 -10.35 -15.36 -6.94
C TYR A 42 -9.38 -15.95 -7.96
N GLY A 43 -9.52 -17.22 -8.35
CA GLY A 43 -8.61 -17.89 -9.28
C GLY A 43 -8.60 -17.30 -10.70
N ASN A 44 -9.69 -16.63 -11.11
CA ASN A 44 -9.87 -16.07 -12.45
C ASN A 44 -10.04 -14.54 -12.45
N ILE A 45 -9.40 -13.83 -11.52
CA ILE A 45 -9.44 -12.37 -11.51
C ILE A 45 -8.65 -11.79 -12.69
N PHE A 46 -9.24 -10.79 -13.33
CA PHE A 46 -8.54 -9.94 -14.28
C PHE A 46 -8.20 -8.59 -13.63
N HIS A 47 -6.92 -8.28 -13.49
CA HIS A 47 -6.45 -7.00 -12.95
C HIS A 47 -5.57 -6.30 -13.99
N LYS A 48 -5.93 -5.05 -14.32
CA LYS A 48 -5.24 -4.26 -15.35
C LYS A 48 -4.93 -2.88 -14.84
N VAL A 49 -3.66 -2.50 -14.96
CA VAL A 49 -3.17 -1.20 -14.57
C VAL A 49 -2.70 -0.46 -15.82
N ARG A 50 -3.02 0.83 -15.91
CA ARG A 50 -2.48 1.73 -16.93
C ARG A 50 -2.06 3.03 -16.29
N ILE A 51 -0.98 3.59 -16.82
CA ILE A 51 -0.49 4.93 -16.53
C ILE A 51 -0.41 5.63 -17.88
N ASN A 52 -0.95 6.84 -17.96
CA ASN A 52 -1.03 7.61 -19.18
C ASN A 52 -0.41 8.98 -18.92
N TYR A 53 0.68 9.28 -19.64
CA TYR A 53 1.29 10.59 -19.58
C TYR A 53 0.42 11.62 -20.31
N TYR A 54 0.06 12.69 -19.61
CA TYR A 54 -0.74 13.78 -20.16
C TYR A 54 -0.21 15.12 -19.61
N PRO A 55 0.74 15.76 -20.33
CA PRO A 55 1.47 16.94 -19.85
C PRO A 55 0.60 18.06 -19.25
N PRO A 56 -0.58 18.42 -19.81
CA PRO A 56 -1.39 19.51 -19.27
C PRO A 56 -1.85 19.34 -17.82
N ARG A 57 -1.87 18.11 -17.29
CA ARG A 57 -2.23 17.85 -15.89
C ARG A 57 -1.14 18.26 -14.91
N GLY A 58 0.14 18.26 -15.33
CA GLY A 58 1.27 18.44 -14.43
C GLY A 58 1.20 17.48 -13.23
N ASP A 59 1.31 18.01 -12.02
CA ASP A 59 1.23 17.23 -10.77
C ASP A 59 -0.21 16.84 -10.36
N ASN A 60 -1.24 17.34 -11.06
CA ASN A 60 -2.64 17.00 -10.76
C ASN A 60 -2.98 15.61 -11.31
N LYS A 61 -2.61 14.58 -10.57
CA LYS A 61 -2.88 13.20 -10.91
C LYS A 61 -4.37 12.88 -10.78
N GLU A 62 -4.85 12.03 -11.69
CA GLU A 62 -6.19 11.47 -11.67
C GLU A 62 -6.11 9.94 -11.72
N GLY A 63 -6.86 9.26 -10.87
CA GLY A 63 -6.97 7.81 -10.82
C GLY A 63 -8.40 7.36 -11.02
N TRP A 64 -8.64 6.56 -12.05
CA TRP A 64 -9.93 5.95 -12.29
C TRP A 64 -9.83 4.45 -12.05
N ASP A 65 -10.54 3.97 -11.05
CA ASP A 65 -10.64 2.55 -10.74
C ASP A 65 -12.06 2.07 -11.01
N ASN A 66 -12.17 0.99 -11.77
CA ASN A 66 -13.43 0.30 -12.05
C ASN A 66 -13.30 -1.12 -11.50
N ILE A 67 -14.09 -1.42 -10.47
CA ILE A 67 -14.03 -2.68 -9.75
C ILE A 67 -15.35 -3.40 -9.99
N ASP A 68 -15.30 -4.43 -10.81
CA ASP A 68 -16.44 -5.32 -11.04
C ASP A 68 -16.45 -6.38 -9.94
N ILE A 69 -17.57 -6.50 -9.23
CA ILE A 69 -17.75 -7.44 -8.12
C ILE A 69 -19.05 -8.20 -8.31
N PHE A 70 -19.20 -9.30 -7.58
CA PHE A 70 -20.46 -10.02 -7.48
C PHE A 70 -20.79 -10.32 -6.03
N GLY A 71 -22.07 -10.41 -5.72
CA GLY A 71 -22.57 -10.68 -4.38
C GLY A 71 -23.42 -11.93 -4.32
N TRP A 72 -24.41 -11.90 -3.43
CA TRP A 72 -25.35 -13.00 -3.24
C TRP A 72 -26.01 -13.42 -4.56
N LEU A 73 -26.16 -14.73 -4.77
CA LEU A 73 -26.68 -15.35 -6.00
C LEU A 73 -25.92 -14.95 -7.29
N GLY A 74 -24.65 -14.54 -7.17
CA GLY A 74 -23.85 -14.13 -8.31
C GLY A 74 -24.29 -12.79 -8.91
N TYR A 75 -25.05 -11.98 -8.17
CA TYR A 75 -25.55 -10.69 -8.63
C TYR A 75 -24.37 -9.73 -8.93
N PRO A 76 -24.20 -9.27 -10.19
CA PRO A 76 -23.08 -8.41 -10.56
C PRO A 76 -23.32 -6.97 -10.09
N MET A 77 -22.26 -6.33 -9.61
CA MET A 77 -22.23 -4.94 -9.17
C MET A 77 -20.93 -4.29 -9.62
N GLN A 78 -20.85 -2.97 -9.50
CA GLN A 78 -19.68 -2.21 -9.90
C GLN A 78 -19.41 -1.08 -8.91
N ILE A 79 -18.14 -0.92 -8.55
CA ILE A 79 -17.64 0.24 -7.81
C ILE A 79 -16.77 1.04 -8.77
N LYS A 80 -17.05 2.35 -8.87
CA LYS A 80 -16.22 3.30 -9.61
C LYS A 80 -15.63 4.30 -8.63
N VAL A 81 -14.32 4.49 -8.72
CA VAL A 81 -13.61 5.50 -7.93
C VAL A 81 -12.90 6.44 -8.89
N ASP A 82 -13.14 7.72 -8.73
CA ASP A 82 -12.38 8.78 -9.37
C ASP A 82 -11.63 9.57 -8.30
N PHE A 83 -10.30 9.52 -8.35
CA PHE A 83 -9.41 10.11 -7.37
C PHE A 83 -8.55 11.18 -8.02
N LEU A 84 -8.90 12.44 -7.77
CA LEU A 84 -8.12 13.60 -8.17
C LEU A 84 -7.26 14.06 -6.99
N CYS A 85 -5.96 14.16 -7.21
CA CYS A 85 -5.03 14.59 -6.18
C CYS A 85 -3.82 15.32 -6.77
N ARG A 86 -2.99 15.87 -5.88
CA ARG A 86 -1.65 16.31 -6.23
C ARG A 86 -0.66 15.30 -5.67
N ASP A 87 0.00 14.57 -6.55
CA ASP A 87 0.87 13.46 -6.14
C ASP A 87 1.99 13.94 -5.22
N SER A 88 2.60 15.09 -5.52
CA SER A 88 3.67 15.65 -4.68
C SER A 88 3.18 16.02 -3.29
N ILE A 89 1.94 16.49 -3.15
CA ILE A 89 1.36 16.88 -1.84
C ILE A 89 1.02 15.64 -1.00
N LEU A 90 0.63 14.53 -1.63
CA LEU A 90 0.44 13.26 -0.92
C LEU A 90 1.77 12.60 -0.54
N ALA A 91 2.78 12.68 -1.42
CA ALA A 91 4.06 12.03 -1.22
C ALA A 91 4.97 12.74 -0.21
N ALA A 92 4.98 14.08 -0.19
CA ALA A 92 5.84 14.87 0.69
C ALA A 92 5.72 14.52 2.19
N PRO A 93 4.51 14.44 2.80
CA PRO A 93 4.37 14.05 4.20
C PRO A 93 4.81 12.61 4.46
N ILE A 94 4.55 11.68 3.53
CA ILE A 94 5.02 10.29 3.64
C ILE A 94 6.55 10.24 3.74
N VAL A 95 7.24 11.00 2.90
CA VAL A 95 8.71 11.07 2.92
C VAL A 95 9.21 11.69 4.24
N LEU A 96 8.56 12.73 4.73
CA LEU A 96 8.90 13.34 6.02
C LEU A 96 8.75 12.33 7.17
N ASP A 97 7.63 11.62 7.23
CA ASP A 97 7.37 10.61 8.25
C ASP A 97 8.42 9.50 8.21
N LEU A 98 8.77 9.02 7.02
CA LEU A 98 9.82 8.01 6.84
C LEU A 98 11.18 8.48 7.36
N VAL A 99 11.58 9.73 7.08
CA VAL A 99 12.84 10.29 7.59
C VAL A 99 12.82 10.36 9.11
N LEU A 100 11.73 10.83 9.71
CA LEU A 100 11.57 10.93 11.16
C LEU A 100 11.62 9.54 11.83
N PHE A 101 10.93 8.56 11.28
CA PHE A 101 10.90 7.21 11.84
C PHE A 101 12.20 6.44 11.63
N LEU A 102 12.91 6.64 10.51
CA LEU A 102 14.22 6.03 10.30
C LEU A 102 15.26 6.64 11.26
N ASP A 103 15.19 7.94 11.53
CA ASP A 103 16.04 8.57 12.55
C ASP A 103 15.73 8.06 13.96
N LEU A 104 14.44 7.83 14.29
CA LEU A 104 14.04 7.16 15.52
C LEU A 104 14.64 5.74 15.59
N ALA A 105 14.44 4.92 14.54
CA ALA A 105 14.97 3.56 14.48
C ALA A 105 16.49 3.52 14.73
N LYS A 106 17.23 4.45 14.13
CA LYS A 106 18.69 4.58 14.29
C LYS A 106 19.10 4.87 15.73
N ARG A 107 18.25 5.55 16.51
CA ARG A 107 18.50 5.94 17.92
C ARG A 107 17.97 4.91 18.92
N THR A 108 17.22 3.91 18.47
CA THR A 108 16.61 2.87 19.30
C THR A 108 17.43 1.58 19.24
N ALA A 109 17.87 1.08 20.40
CA ALA A 109 18.76 -0.08 20.49
C ALA A 109 18.17 -1.34 19.83
N GLU A 110 16.86 -1.54 19.98
CA GLU A 110 16.12 -2.69 19.45
C GLU A 110 15.93 -2.64 17.92
N LEU A 111 16.00 -1.45 17.30
CA LEU A 111 15.70 -1.26 15.87
C LEU A 111 16.92 -0.93 15.02
N LYS A 112 17.98 -0.38 15.59
CA LYS A 112 19.10 0.18 14.84
C LYS A 112 19.78 -0.83 13.91
N ASP A 113 19.93 -2.07 14.36
CA ASP A 113 20.77 -3.08 13.70
C ASP A 113 19.97 -4.28 13.14
N ILE A 114 18.64 -4.20 13.09
CA ILE A 114 17.79 -5.29 12.56
C ILE A 114 17.77 -5.39 11.03
N GLY A 115 18.37 -4.41 10.35
CA GLY A 115 18.29 -4.28 8.90
C GLY A 115 16.91 -3.79 8.45
N ILE A 116 16.11 -4.68 7.84
CA ILE A 116 14.82 -4.35 7.24
C ILE A 116 13.87 -3.78 8.31
N GLN A 117 13.43 -2.54 8.13
CA GLN A 117 12.48 -1.87 9.02
C GLN A 117 11.03 -2.22 8.63
N GLU A 118 10.65 -3.49 8.80
CA GLU A 118 9.36 -4.02 8.32
C GLU A 118 8.13 -3.36 8.97
N TRP A 119 8.29 -2.67 10.11
CA TRP A 119 7.24 -1.89 10.76
C TRP A 119 6.86 -0.60 10.03
N LEU A 120 7.68 -0.17 9.06
CA LEU A 120 7.40 0.98 8.17
C LEU A 120 6.63 0.61 6.90
N SER A 121 6.20 -0.65 6.77
CA SER A 121 5.51 -1.17 5.58
C SER A 121 4.28 -0.36 5.17
N PHE A 122 3.62 0.31 6.13
CA PHE A 122 2.48 1.20 5.91
C PHE A 122 2.73 2.28 4.83
N TYR A 123 3.96 2.75 4.69
CA TYR A 123 4.33 3.82 3.75
C TYR A 123 4.76 3.31 2.38
N PHE A 124 4.85 1.99 2.18
CA PHE A 124 5.42 1.39 0.98
C PHE A 124 4.40 0.54 0.23
N LYS A 125 4.42 0.69 -1.09
CA LYS A 125 3.61 -0.12 -1.97
C LYS A 125 4.07 -1.59 -2.02
N SER A 126 5.37 -1.81 -1.97
CA SER A 126 6.01 -3.13 -2.01
C SER A 126 6.99 -3.20 -0.83
N PRO A 127 6.49 -3.50 0.38
CA PRO A 127 7.34 -3.54 1.56
C PRO A 127 8.35 -4.68 1.45
N MET A 128 9.56 -4.43 1.94
CA MET A 128 10.60 -5.46 2.04
C MET A 128 10.35 -6.33 3.27
N THR A 129 10.67 -7.61 3.16
CA THR A 129 10.54 -8.57 4.26
C THR A 129 11.80 -9.41 4.43
N ALA A 130 11.94 -10.01 5.62
CA ALA A 130 13.00 -10.98 5.84
C ALA A 130 12.81 -12.25 4.96
N PRO A 131 13.90 -12.98 4.65
CA PRO A 131 13.81 -14.21 3.86
C PRO A 131 12.81 -15.20 4.45
N GLY A 132 11.91 -15.72 3.60
CA GLY A 132 10.87 -16.68 3.99
C GLY A 132 9.56 -16.04 4.46
N LEU A 133 9.50 -14.73 4.64
CA LEU A 133 8.27 -13.99 4.97
C LEU A 133 7.64 -13.38 3.72
N TYR A 134 6.31 -13.30 3.71
CA TYR A 134 5.55 -12.59 2.67
C TYR A 134 5.32 -11.12 3.07
N PRO A 135 5.27 -10.19 2.11
CA PRO A 135 4.91 -8.81 2.38
C PRO A 135 3.45 -8.68 2.79
N GLU A 136 3.20 -8.11 3.97
CA GLU A 136 1.85 -7.72 4.39
C GLU A 136 1.41 -6.52 3.55
N HIS A 137 0.17 -6.55 3.04
CA HIS A 137 -0.42 -5.51 2.20
C HIS A 137 -1.77 -4.99 2.72
N ASP A 138 -2.31 -5.58 3.79
CA ASP A 138 -3.43 -5.02 4.51
C ASP A 138 -2.98 -3.76 5.27
N LEU A 139 -3.51 -2.62 4.82
CA LEU A 139 -3.15 -1.31 5.35
C LEU A 139 -3.48 -1.17 6.85
N PHE A 140 -4.52 -1.83 7.35
CA PHE A 140 -4.90 -1.78 8.75
C PHE A 140 -3.96 -2.62 9.61
N ILE A 141 -3.54 -3.79 9.13
CA ILE A 141 -2.54 -4.61 9.80
C ILE A 141 -1.19 -3.87 9.83
N GLN A 142 -0.77 -3.27 8.71
CA GLN A 142 0.44 -2.46 8.64
C GLN A 142 0.39 -1.25 9.61
N MET A 143 -0.74 -0.55 9.69
CA MET A 143 -0.96 0.55 10.63
C MET A 143 -0.88 0.07 12.08
N MET A 144 -1.50 -1.08 12.39
CA MET A 144 -1.44 -1.68 13.73
C MET A 144 -0.01 -2.06 14.08
N LYS A 145 0.76 -2.64 13.15
CA LYS A 145 2.17 -2.96 13.32
C LYS A 145 3.02 -1.73 13.61
N LEU A 146 2.82 -0.63 12.87
CA LEU A 146 3.47 0.66 13.12
C LEU A 146 3.18 1.15 14.54
N LYS A 147 1.90 1.22 14.93
CA LYS A 147 1.50 1.69 16.27
C LYS A 147 2.03 0.80 17.39
N ASN A 148 1.91 -0.52 17.25
CA ASN A 148 2.36 -1.48 18.25
C ASN A 148 3.88 -1.49 18.40
N THR A 149 4.63 -1.22 17.33
CA THR A 149 6.08 -1.01 17.44
C THR A 149 6.38 0.21 18.30
N LEU A 150 5.75 1.36 18.02
CA LEU A 150 5.97 2.57 18.81
C LEU A 150 5.57 2.42 20.29
N ARG A 151 4.45 1.73 20.55
CA ARG A 151 3.99 1.43 21.92
C ARG A 151 4.95 0.51 22.65
N HIS A 152 5.42 -0.55 21.99
CA HIS A 152 6.43 -1.44 22.54
C HIS A 152 7.72 -0.69 22.93
N LEU A 153 8.21 0.20 22.07
CA LEU A 153 9.39 1.03 22.37
C LEU A 153 9.19 1.97 23.56
N ARG A 154 7.95 2.31 23.90
CA ARG A 154 7.60 3.14 25.06
C ARG A 154 7.23 2.32 26.30
N GLY A 155 7.27 0.99 26.22
CA GLY A 155 6.83 0.11 27.29
C GLY A 155 5.31 0.13 27.51
N GLU A 156 4.54 0.56 26.51
CA GLU A 156 3.08 0.54 26.55
C GLU A 156 2.53 -0.80 26.06
N GLU A 157 1.35 -1.18 26.56
CA GLU A 157 0.65 -2.38 26.13
C GLU A 157 0.28 -2.30 24.65
N LEU A 158 0.30 -3.43 23.95
CA LEU A 158 -0.06 -3.48 22.54
C LEU A 158 -1.55 -3.19 22.35
N ILE A 159 -1.90 -2.53 21.25
CA ILE A 159 -3.30 -2.34 20.86
C ILE A 159 -3.90 -3.70 20.55
N THR A 160 -4.96 -4.02 21.27
CA THR A 160 -5.86 -5.13 20.96
C THR A 160 -7.25 -4.58 20.64
N HIS A 161 -8.04 -5.34 19.89
CA HIS A 161 -9.41 -4.96 19.52
C HIS A 161 -10.45 -5.77 20.31
N LEU A 162 -10.10 -6.21 21.54
CA LEU A 162 -11.02 -6.99 22.37
C LEU A 162 -12.21 -6.16 22.84
N GLY A 163 -12.02 -4.86 23.08
CA GLY A 163 -13.09 -3.93 23.47
C GLY A 163 -13.73 -4.21 24.83
N LEU A 164 -13.24 -5.21 25.57
CA LEU A 164 -13.73 -5.57 26.90
C LEU A 164 -13.32 -4.55 27.97
N GLU A 165 -12.24 -3.80 27.73
CA GLU A 165 -11.69 -2.76 28.61
C GLU A 165 -12.60 -1.53 28.78
N TYR A 166 -13.66 -1.41 27.96
CA TYR A 166 -14.60 -0.29 28.01
C TYR A 166 -15.85 -0.54 28.87
N TYR A 167 -16.02 -1.77 29.35
CA TYR A 167 -17.26 -2.22 30.01
C TYR A 167 -17.09 -2.45 31.52
N ASP A 168 -16.05 -1.88 32.12
CA ASP A 168 -15.85 -1.83 33.58
C ASP A 168 -16.74 -0.78 34.27
#